data_AF-A0A7C0TWG3-F1
#
_entry.id   AF-A0A7C0TWG3-F1
#
_cell.length_a   1.000
_cell.length_b   1.000
_cell.length_c   1.000
_cell.angle_alpha   90.00
_cell.angle_beta   90.00
_cell.angle_gamma   90.00
#
_symmetry.space_group_name_H-M   'P 1'
#
loop_
_entity.id
_entity.type
_entity.pdbx_description
1 polymer ?
#
loop_
_entity_poly.entity_id
_entity_poly.type
_entity_poly.pdbx_seq_one_letter_code
_entity_poly.pdbx_strand_id
1 'polypeptide(L)'
;MESVERYRERIVSGSIVRTLLWLGFPLMIVQLVQISYNIADAFWLSRYSDIAMAIPRQAWPPIMFFSAISMALSTANLALISQYVGAKEFKAASKVASKYFTASIILGSILGATYIALRPVIFTYVMRVPSEIYDDVIAYAGVIAIDVTLSYIVLAYSTILQGVGDTRRPALVNVLSALMNIVLDPLLILGIEPFPRLGAIGAAVATVLSRVFSVVALFLIIERFYPELKVKLTRDIGIDWVLTNLKIGTPILILIFSNSIAKMVQLRLVNIFGVAVATAYSIGFVVMDLADATLRGLSRASAIMVGQNIGAGLKGRARKIALKTSAVIFMSTAAGALVVYLLRDYLIWVFTQDPTIYAEAKRFLEVFIWTLPFFGMMINAMFIGRGSGHTLPPSLIGIARLWGFWVATGYFLALYMGYGPLGIWVGMAVSNIFAGTAALLWLKYGKWTIPVIRKGMAVKGRMDRGFMKPQPMS
;
A
#
# COMPACT_ATOMS: atom_id res chain seq x y z
N MET A 1 8.14 21.00 -18.52
CA MET A 1 8.31 21.94 -17.38
C MET A 1 6.96 22.40 -16.85
N GLU A 2 6.07 22.90 -17.70
CA GLU A 2 4.79 23.49 -17.27
C GLU A 2 3.86 22.51 -16.52
N SER A 3 3.90 21.20 -16.83
CA SER A 3 3.04 20.20 -16.19
C SER A 3 3.49 19.87 -14.76
N VAL A 4 4.77 19.53 -14.56
CA VAL A 4 5.34 19.21 -13.24
C VAL A 4 5.28 20.41 -12.29
N GLU A 5 5.60 21.61 -12.78
CA GLU A 5 5.57 22.82 -11.96
C GLU A 5 4.14 23.17 -11.53
N ARG A 6 3.16 23.05 -12.44
CA ARG A 6 1.74 23.26 -12.12
C ARG A 6 1.23 22.31 -11.02
N TYR A 7 1.61 21.03 -11.07
CA TYR A 7 1.26 20.08 -10.00
C TYR A 7 1.91 20.47 -8.67
N ARG A 8 3.20 20.78 -8.70
CA ARG A 8 3.95 21.21 -7.52
C ARG A 8 3.34 22.46 -6.88
N GLU A 9 3.03 23.49 -7.67
CA GLU A 9 2.43 24.72 -7.16
C GLU A 9 1.12 24.44 -6.44
N ARG A 10 0.22 23.67 -7.05
CA ARG A 10 -1.04 23.29 -6.41
C ARG A 10 -0.84 22.54 -5.08
N ILE A 11 0.17 21.70 -4.98
CA ILE A 11 0.48 20.93 -3.77
C ILE A 11 1.10 21.81 -2.68
N VAL A 12 1.99 22.71 -3.09
CA VAL A 12 2.81 23.53 -2.19
C VAL A 12 2.09 24.81 -1.74
N SER A 13 1.17 25.38 -2.53
CA SER A 13 0.46 26.62 -2.17
C SER A 13 -1.05 26.41 -1.97
N GLY A 14 -1.68 25.47 -2.69
CA GLY A 14 -3.14 25.31 -2.73
C GLY A 14 -3.82 24.92 -1.41
N SER A 15 -5.14 24.87 -1.38
CA SER A 15 -5.90 24.47 -0.19
C SER A 15 -5.69 22.98 0.14
N ILE A 16 -5.34 22.69 1.39
CA ILE A 16 -4.94 21.33 1.82
C ILE A 16 -6.02 20.28 1.52
N VAL A 17 -7.27 20.52 1.93
CA VAL A 17 -8.36 19.53 1.78
C VAL A 17 -8.72 19.30 0.30
N ARG A 18 -8.85 20.37 -0.49
CA ARG A 18 -9.14 20.24 -1.93
C ARG A 18 -8.02 19.52 -2.68
N THR A 19 -6.76 19.76 -2.31
CA THR A 19 -5.62 19.06 -2.91
C THR A 19 -5.58 17.59 -2.47
N LEU A 20 -5.89 17.32 -1.20
CA LEU A 20 -6.01 15.96 -0.66
C LEU A 20 -7.04 15.14 -1.45
N LEU A 21 -8.25 15.68 -1.63
CA LEU A 21 -9.32 15.02 -2.39
C LEU A 21 -8.96 14.89 -3.88
N TRP A 22 -8.36 15.93 -4.46
CA TRP A 22 -7.93 15.92 -5.87
C TRP A 22 -6.88 14.84 -6.18
N LEU A 23 -5.93 14.62 -5.26
CA LEU A 23 -4.93 13.56 -5.37
C LEU A 23 -5.47 12.19 -4.96
N GLY A 24 -6.29 12.13 -3.90
CA GLY A 24 -6.74 10.91 -3.26
C GLY A 24 -7.89 10.22 -3.98
N PHE A 25 -8.82 10.97 -4.59
CA PHE A 25 -9.99 10.40 -5.25
C PHE A 25 -9.62 9.40 -6.38
N PRO A 26 -8.69 9.70 -7.31
CA PRO A 26 -8.26 8.70 -8.30
C PRO A 26 -7.68 7.44 -7.66
N LEU A 27 -6.93 7.58 -6.56
CA LEU A 27 -6.34 6.45 -5.85
C LEU A 27 -7.40 5.61 -5.12
N MET A 28 -8.45 6.23 -4.61
CA MET A 28 -9.60 5.52 -4.03
C MET A 28 -10.34 4.71 -5.10
N ILE A 29 -10.58 5.29 -6.28
CA ILE A 29 -11.19 4.57 -7.40
C ILE A 29 -10.37 3.33 -7.79
N VAL A 30 -9.04 3.44 -7.83
CA VAL A 30 -8.17 2.27 -8.08
C VAL A 30 -8.40 1.16 -7.07
N GLN A 31 -8.53 1.49 -5.78
CA GLN A 31 -8.79 0.48 -4.75
C GLN A 31 -10.16 -0.20 -4.91
N LEU A 32 -11.20 0.57 -5.26
CA LEU A 32 -12.54 0.03 -5.49
C LEU A 32 -12.62 -0.84 -6.74
N VAL A 33 -11.93 -0.43 -7.81
CA VAL A 33 -11.82 -1.21 -9.05
C VAL A 33 -11.04 -2.50 -8.80
N GLN A 34 -9.98 -2.45 -8.00
CA GLN A 34 -9.23 -3.66 -7.63
C GLN A 34 -10.11 -4.68 -6.88
N ILE A 35 -10.98 -4.21 -5.97
CA ILE A 35 -11.94 -5.09 -5.28
C ILE A 35 -12.92 -5.70 -6.28
N SER A 36 -13.48 -4.88 -7.17
CA SER A 36 -14.44 -5.32 -8.20
C SER A 36 -13.82 -6.35 -9.15
N TYR A 37 -12.57 -6.13 -9.55
CA TYR A 37 -11.78 -7.04 -10.36
C TYR A 37 -11.57 -8.39 -9.65
N ASN A 38 -11.15 -8.40 -8.37
CA ASN A 38 -10.95 -9.65 -7.63
C ASN A 38 -12.26 -10.47 -7.52
N ILE A 39 -13.42 -9.81 -7.46
CA ILE A 39 -14.74 -10.46 -7.46
C ILE A 39 -15.05 -11.06 -8.85
N ALA A 40 -14.78 -10.32 -9.92
CA ALA A 40 -15.02 -10.78 -11.28
C ALA A 40 -14.15 -12.00 -11.64
N ASP A 41 -12.87 -11.98 -11.31
CA ASP A 41 -11.93 -13.11 -11.52
C ASP A 41 -12.42 -14.38 -10.81
N ALA A 42 -12.79 -14.25 -9.53
CA ALA A 42 -13.37 -15.35 -8.76
C ALA A 42 -14.68 -15.88 -9.39
N PHE A 43 -15.55 -14.97 -9.84
CA PHE A 43 -16.80 -15.35 -10.52
C PHE A 43 -16.54 -16.17 -11.78
N TRP A 44 -15.66 -15.73 -12.67
CA TRP A 44 -15.39 -16.44 -13.92
C TRP A 44 -14.72 -17.80 -13.70
N LEU A 45 -13.78 -17.89 -12.76
CA LEU A 45 -13.17 -19.16 -12.37
C LEU A 45 -14.20 -20.14 -11.79
N SER A 46 -15.16 -19.66 -10.99
CA SER A 46 -16.25 -20.51 -10.47
C SER A 46 -17.15 -21.08 -11.58
N ARG A 47 -17.30 -20.36 -12.70
CA ARG A 47 -18.06 -20.82 -13.87
C ARG A 47 -17.31 -21.86 -14.69
N TYR A 48 -15.98 -21.90 -14.58
CA TYR A 48 -15.16 -22.89 -15.28
C TYR A 48 -15.18 -24.25 -14.57
N SER A 49 -14.88 -24.28 -13.27
CA SER A 49 -15.02 -25.46 -12.41
C SER A 49 -14.97 -25.08 -10.93
N ASP A 50 -15.54 -25.92 -10.08
CA ASP A 50 -15.60 -25.68 -8.63
C ASP A 50 -14.20 -25.58 -7.99
N ILE A 51 -13.24 -26.35 -8.49
CA ILE A 51 -11.86 -26.37 -7.98
C ILE A 51 -10.97 -25.27 -8.56
N ALA A 52 -11.36 -24.64 -9.68
CA ALA A 52 -10.50 -23.69 -10.38
C ALA A 52 -10.20 -22.42 -9.57
N MET A 53 -11.15 -21.99 -8.74
CA MET A 53 -10.92 -20.86 -7.81
C MET A 53 -9.87 -21.15 -6.73
N ALA A 54 -9.58 -22.42 -6.44
CA ALA A 54 -8.56 -22.78 -5.46
C ALA A 54 -7.15 -22.51 -5.98
N ILE A 55 -6.93 -22.58 -7.30
CA ILE A 55 -5.60 -22.48 -7.92
C ILE A 55 -4.95 -21.12 -7.66
N PRO A 56 -5.53 -19.96 -8.03
CA PRO A 56 -4.91 -18.66 -7.76
C PRO A 56 -4.71 -18.37 -6.27
N ARG A 57 -5.61 -18.89 -5.41
CA ARG A 57 -5.53 -18.70 -3.95
C ARG A 57 -4.27 -19.34 -3.36
N GLN A 58 -3.79 -20.46 -3.92
CA GLN A 58 -2.53 -21.07 -3.51
C GLN A 58 -1.32 -20.25 -3.98
N ALA A 59 -1.38 -19.65 -5.18
CA ALA A 59 -0.29 -18.87 -5.74
C ALA A 59 -0.12 -17.48 -5.09
N TRP A 60 -1.17 -16.93 -4.47
CA TRP A 60 -1.18 -15.56 -3.96
C TRP A 60 -0.19 -15.27 -2.82
N PRO A 61 -0.05 -16.10 -1.75
CA PRO A 61 0.88 -15.80 -0.66
C PRO A 61 2.35 -15.71 -1.09
N PRO A 62 2.89 -16.64 -1.92
CA PRO A 62 4.23 -16.48 -2.49
C PRO A 62 4.38 -15.19 -3.30
N ILE A 63 3.44 -14.85 -4.19
CA ILE A 63 3.48 -13.62 -4.99
C ILE A 63 3.51 -12.38 -4.10
N MET A 64 2.71 -12.36 -3.03
CA MET A 64 2.72 -11.29 -2.03
C MET A 64 4.08 -11.14 -1.35
N PHE A 65 4.73 -12.25 -0.97
CA PHE A 65 6.06 -12.23 -0.38
C PHE A 65 7.08 -11.57 -1.30
N PHE A 66 7.15 -12.01 -2.57
CA PHE A 66 8.04 -11.40 -3.56
C PHE A 66 7.68 -9.94 -3.87
N SER A 67 6.40 -9.57 -3.80
CA SER A 67 5.94 -8.20 -4.07
C SER A 67 6.17 -7.22 -2.91
N ALA A 68 6.34 -7.71 -1.68
CA ALA A 68 6.54 -6.86 -0.49
C ALA A 68 7.80 -5.99 -0.60
N ILE A 69 8.87 -6.51 -1.23
CA ILE A 69 10.11 -5.76 -1.48
C ILE A 69 9.84 -4.57 -2.43
N SER A 70 8.99 -4.76 -3.44
CA SER A 70 8.56 -3.69 -4.35
C SER A 70 7.88 -2.54 -3.61
N MET A 71 7.02 -2.86 -2.63
CA MET A 71 6.33 -1.85 -1.82
C MET A 71 7.30 -1.03 -0.95
N ALA A 72 8.33 -1.68 -0.39
CA ALA A 72 9.37 -1.01 0.38
C ALA A 72 10.19 -0.06 -0.50
N LEU A 73 10.59 -0.53 -1.70
CA LEU A 73 11.33 0.27 -2.68
C LEU A 73 10.50 1.45 -3.21
N SER A 74 9.22 1.21 -3.53
CA SER A 74 8.26 2.24 -3.92
C SER A 74 8.12 3.32 -2.86
N THR A 75 8.03 2.94 -1.59
CA THR A 75 7.89 3.89 -0.50
C THR A 75 9.09 4.83 -0.39
N ALA A 76 10.30 4.29 -0.43
CA ALA A 76 11.51 5.10 -0.36
C ALA A 76 11.62 6.08 -1.53
N ASN A 77 11.33 5.63 -2.74
CA ASN A 77 11.45 6.47 -3.93
C ASN A 77 10.29 7.47 -4.08
N LEU A 78 9.09 7.17 -3.55
CA LEU A 78 8.03 8.16 -3.42
C LEU A 78 8.50 9.36 -2.58
N ALA A 79 9.15 9.09 -1.44
CA ALA A 79 9.70 10.12 -0.57
C ALA A 79 10.77 10.97 -1.27
N LEU A 80 11.74 10.31 -1.92
CA LEU A 80 12.85 10.98 -2.58
C LEU A 80 12.39 11.81 -3.78
N ILE A 81 11.58 11.24 -4.67
CA ILE A 81 11.09 11.93 -5.87
C ILE A 81 10.22 13.12 -5.47
N SER A 82 9.26 12.94 -4.55
CA SER A 82 8.41 14.03 -4.09
C SER A 82 9.22 15.15 -3.41
N GLN A 83 10.23 14.83 -2.62
CA GLN A 83 11.09 15.85 -2.00
C GLN A 83 11.96 16.59 -3.05
N TYR A 84 12.54 15.91 -4.03
CA TYR A 84 13.29 16.58 -5.09
C TYR A 84 12.39 17.47 -5.98
N VAL A 85 11.19 16.99 -6.34
CA VAL A 85 10.19 17.80 -7.05
C VAL A 85 9.78 19.02 -6.21
N GLY A 86 9.52 18.82 -4.91
CA GLY A 86 9.24 19.88 -3.96
C GLY A 86 10.35 20.94 -3.90
N ALA A 87 11.61 20.51 -3.95
CA ALA A 87 12.79 21.37 -3.96
C ALA A 87 13.06 22.07 -5.31
N LYS A 88 12.25 21.83 -6.36
CA LYS A 88 12.49 22.24 -7.76
C LYS A 88 13.77 21.63 -8.37
N GLU A 89 14.28 20.55 -7.80
CA GLU A 89 15.47 19.83 -8.25
C GLU A 89 15.10 18.71 -9.26
N PHE A 90 14.45 19.09 -10.37
CA PHE A 90 13.86 18.11 -11.32
C PHE A 90 14.89 17.18 -11.95
N LYS A 91 16.13 17.64 -12.18
CA LYS A 91 17.23 16.79 -12.66
C LYS A 91 17.58 15.71 -11.64
N ALA A 92 17.61 16.04 -10.35
CA ALA A 92 17.85 15.06 -9.29
C ALA A 92 16.66 14.08 -9.15
N ALA A 93 15.43 14.58 -9.27
CA ALA A 93 14.23 13.74 -9.32
C ALA A 93 14.29 12.72 -10.48
N SER A 94 14.67 13.15 -11.69
CA SER A 94 14.85 12.28 -12.85
C SER A 94 15.96 11.24 -12.66
N LYS A 95 17.10 11.61 -12.03
CA LYS A 95 18.16 10.66 -11.68
C LYS A 95 17.67 9.59 -10.71
N VAL A 96 16.97 9.99 -9.64
CA VAL A 96 16.38 9.04 -8.67
C VAL A 96 15.34 8.15 -9.34
N ALA A 97 14.48 8.70 -10.19
CA ALA A 97 13.48 7.94 -10.95
C ALA A 97 14.15 6.87 -11.84
N SER A 98 15.26 7.21 -12.53
CA SER A 98 16.04 6.26 -13.33
C SER A 98 16.69 5.15 -12.47
N LYS A 99 17.26 5.48 -11.31
CA LYS A 99 17.81 4.50 -10.36
C LYS A 99 16.73 3.54 -9.87
N TYR A 100 15.59 4.09 -9.47
CA TYR A 100 14.45 3.32 -9.00
C TYR A 100 13.87 2.41 -10.08
N PHE A 101 13.69 2.93 -11.30
CA PHE A 101 13.22 2.14 -12.44
C PHE A 101 14.18 0.98 -12.76
N THR A 102 15.49 1.27 -12.82
CA THR A 102 16.50 0.23 -13.07
C THR A 102 16.52 -0.83 -11.98
N ALA A 103 16.49 -0.42 -10.70
CA ALA A 103 16.41 -1.35 -9.58
C ALA A 103 15.12 -2.17 -9.60
N SER A 104 13.99 -1.59 -10.03
CA SER A 104 12.72 -2.30 -10.13
C SER A 104 12.75 -3.38 -11.21
N ILE A 105 13.36 -3.10 -12.36
CA ILE A 105 13.58 -4.12 -13.40
C ILE A 105 14.52 -5.21 -12.91
N ILE A 106 15.67 -4.86 -12.34
CA ILE A 106 16.66 -5.84 -11.88
C ILE A 106 16.08 -6.72 -10.78
N LEU A 107 15.54 -6.12 -9.71
CA LEU A 107 14.97 -6.86 -8.60
C LEU A 107 13.72 -7.64 -9.00
N GLY A 108 12.83 -7.03 -9.81
CA GLY A 108 11.65 -7.70 -10.33
C GLY A 108 12.02 -8.96 -11.13
N SER A 109 12.98 -8.85 -12.04
CA SER A 109 13.46 -9.99 -12.83
C SER A 109 14.15 -11.06 -11.99
N ILE A 110 15.01 -10.68 -11.04
CA ILE A 110 15.69 -11.63 -10.14
C ILE A 110 14.66 -12.39 -9.30
N LEU A 111 13.70 -11.68 -8.71
CA LEU A 111 12.68 -12.26 -7.85
C LEU A 111 11.66 -13.07 -8.65
N GLY A 112 11.29 -12.65 -9.85
CA GLY A 112 10.47 -13.43 -10.77
C GLY A 112 11.16 -14.73 -11.20
N ALA A 113 12.45 -14.68 -11.57
CA ALA A 113 13.24 -15.87 -11.90
C ALA A 113 13.40 -16.80 -10.69
N THR A 114 13.59 -16.24 -9.50
CA THR A 114 13.68 -17.01 -8.25
C THR A 114 12.34 -17.68 -7.93
N TYR A 115 11.22 -16.98 -8.13
CA TYR A 115 9.89 -17.57 -7.97
C TYR A 115 9.65 -18.72 -8.96
N ILE A 116 10.04 -18.57 -10.24
CA ILE A 116 9.99 -19.65 -11.24
C ILE A 116 10.82 -20.85 -10.79
N ALA A 117 12.06 -20.63 -10.33
CA ALA A 117 12.96 -21.71 -9.93
C ALA A 117 12.47 -22.43 -8.67
N LEU A 118 11.94 -21.69 -7.71
CA LEU A 118 11.50 -22.23 -6.42
C LEU A 118 10.06 -22.72 -6.40
N ARG A 119 9.23 -22.46 -7.43
CA ARG A 119 7.81 -22.84 -7.42
C ARG A 119 7.56 -24.30 -7.04
N PRO A 120 8.29 -25.32 -7.53
CA PRO A 120 8.01 -26.71 -7.14
C PRO A 120 8.31 -26.92 -5.66
N VAL A 121 9.42 -26.35 -5.17
CA VAL A 121 9.79 -26.45 -3.75
C VAL A 121 8.74 -25.77 -2.85
N ILE A 122 8.29 -24.58 -3.25
CA ILE A 122 7.28 -23.81 -2.53
C ILE A 122 5.96 -24.59 -2.50
N PHE A 123 5.45 -25.05 -3.64
CA PHE A 123 4.13 -25.67 -3.69
C PHE A 123 4.11 -27.10 -3.14
N THR A 124 5.19 -27.88 -3.29
CA THR A 124 5.28 -29.23 -2.73
C THR A 124 5.55 -29.22 -1.23
N TYR A 125 6.57 -28.51 -0.76
CA TYR A 125 7.05 -28.68 0.62
C TYR A 125 6.55 -27.62 1.59
N VAL A 126 6.37 -26.38 1.12
CA VAL A 126 5.95 -25.26 1.97
C VAL A 126 4.43 -25.17 2.05
N MET A 127 3.76 -25.08 0.88
CA MET A 127 2.30 -24.96 0.80
C MET A 127 1.60 -26.31 0.89
N ARG A 128 2.28 -27.41 0.51
CA ARG A 128 1.71 -28.77 0.45
C ARG A 128 0.40 -28.80 -0.33
N VAL A 129 0.46 -28.30 -1.56
CA VAL A 129 -0.71 -28.22 -2.46
C VAL A 129 -1.23 -29.64 -2.73
N PRO A 130 -2.55 -29.89 -2.61
CA PRO A 130 -3.15 -31.20 -2.90
C PRO A 130 -2.88 -31.66 -4.33
N SER A 131 -2.70 -32.97 -4.51
CA SER A 131 -2.37 -33.58 -5.81
C SER A 131 -3.38 -33.27 -6.90
N GLU A 132 -4.64 -33.07 -6.55
CA GLU A 132 -5.76 -32.82 -7.46
C GLU A 132 -5.65 -31.48 -8.21
N ILE A 133 -4.94 -30.50 -7.64
CA ILE A 133 -4.76 -29.16 -8.23
C ILE A 133 -3.27 -28.80 -8.39
N TYR A 134 -2.36 -29.71 -8.05
CA TYR A 134 -0.93 -29.42 -8.00
C TYR A 134 -0.39 -28.97 -9.36
N ASP A 135 -0.66 -29.73 -10.42
CA ASP A 135 -0.17 -29.44 -11.77
C ASP A 135 -0.73 -28.10 -12.29
N ASP A 136 -2.00 -27.83 -12.04
CA ASP A 136 -2.63 -26.56 -12.39
C ASP A 136 -2.00 -25.38 -11.64
N VAL A 137 -1.70 -25.53 -10.35
CA VAL A 137 -1.01 -24.51 -9.55
C VAL A 137 0.40 -24.28 -10.05
N ILE A 138 1.15 -25.34 -10.41
CA ILE A 138 2.50 -25.20 -10.98
C ILE A 138 2.47 -24.49 -12.32
N ALA A 139 1.52 -24.82 -13.19
CA ALA A 139 1.37 -24.19 -14.50
C ALA A 139 0.95 -22.71 -14.36
N TYR A 140 -0.07 -22.44 -13.54
CA TYR A 140 -0.51 -21.08 -13.18
C TYR A 140 0.65 -20.25 -12.63
N ALA A 141 1.38 -20.80 -11.66
CA ALA A 141 2.54 -20.15 -11.04
C ALA A 141 3.65 -19.84 -12.06
N GLY A 142 3.82 -20.70 -13.07
CA GLY A 142 4.78 -20.47 -14.15
C GLY A 142 4.44 -19.23 -14.98
N VAL A 143 3.18 -19.04 -15.34
CA VAL A 143 2.72 -17.88 -16.12
C VAL A 143 2.72 -16.61 -15.27
N ILE A 144 2.13 -16.66 -14.08
CA ILE A 144 1.97 -15.49 -13.20
C ILE A 144 3.32 -14.98 -12.68
N ALA A 145 4.39 -15.78 -12.73
CA ALA A 145 5.72 -15.32 -12.39
C ALA A 145 6.19 -14.13 -13.25
N ILE A 146 5.73 -14.03 -14.49
CA ILE A 146 5.99 -12.88 -15.36
C ILE A 146 5.39 -11.60 -14.76
N ASP A 147 4.24 -11.72 -14.09
CA ASP A 147 3.60 -10.58 -13.39
C ASP A 147 4.46 -10.05 -12.24
N VAL A 148 5.28 -10.89 -11.59
CA VAL A 148 6.21 -10.41 -10.55
C VAL A 148 7.13 -9.34 -11.13
N THR A 149 7.74 -9.57 -12.30
CA THR A 149 8.58 -8.57 -12.95
C THR A 149 7.78 -7.36 -13.43
N LEU A 150 6.65 -7.59 -14.11
CA LEU A 150 5.85 -6.52 -14.70
C LEU A 150 5.22 -5.61 -13.62
N SER A 151 4.77 -6.18 -12.50
CA SER A 151 4.19 -5.43 -11.38
C SER A 151 5.20 -4.48 -10.74
N TYR A 152 6.48 -4.84 -10.67
CA TYR A 152 7.55 -3.94 -10.23
C TYR A 152 7.69 -2.74 -11.16
N ILE A 153 7.63 -2.96 -12.47
CA ILE A 153 7.74 -1.90 -13.48
C ILE A 153 6.53 -0.97 -13.41
N VAL A 154 5.31 -1.52 -13.35
CA VAL A 154 4.07 -0.74 -13.21
C VAL A 154 4.06 0.06 -11.91
N LEU A 155 4.49 -0.54 -10.80
CA LEU A 155 4.59 0.15 -9.53
C LEU A 155 5.64 1.26 -9.57
N ALA A 156 6.77 1.04 -10.26
CA ALA A 156 7.81 2.05 -10.44
C ALA A 156 7.28 3.28 -11.17
N TYR A 157 6.69 3.11 -12.35
CA TYR A 157 6.11 4.21 -13.11
C TYR A 157 4.98 4.92 -12.36
N SER A 158 4.08 4.15 -11.74
CA SER A 158 2.99 4.71 -10.93
C SER A 158 3.54 5.57 -9.78
N THR A 159 4.57 5.09 -9.10
CA THR A 159 5.20 5.80 -7.99
C THR A 159 5.97 7.05 -8.45
N ILE A 160 6.63 7.00 -9.60
CA ILE A 160 7.31 8.15 -10.20
C ILE A 160 6.30 9.26 -10.51
N LEU A 161 5.21 8.95 -11.22
CA LEU A 161 4.15 9.89 -11.54
C LEU A 161 3.48 10.47 -10.28
N GLN A 162 3.24 9.63 -9.28
CA GLN A 162 2.69 10.08 -8.00
C GLN A 162 3.65 10.98 -7.22
N GLY A 163 4.96 10.71 -7.25
CA GLY A 163 5.97 11.57 -6.63
C GLY A 163 5.99 12.98 -7.24
N VAL A 164 5.73 13.06 -8.54
CA VAL A 164 5.56 14.31 -9.29
C VAL A 164 4.26 15.03 -8.93
N GLY A 165 3.23 14.29 -8.51
CA GLY A 165 1.92 14.81 -8.14
C GLY A 165 0.81 14.44 -9.12
N ASP A 166 1.08 13.63 -10.13
CA ASP A 166 0.06 13.08 -11.02
C ASP A 166 -0.41 11.71 -10.53
N THR A 167 -1.55 11.72 -9.85
CA THR A 167 -2.24 10.49 -9.42
C THR A 167 -3.29 10.03 -10.42
N ARG A 168 -3.69 10.88 -11.37
CA ARG A 168 -4.83 10.64 -12.27
C ARG A 168 -4.47 9.72 -13.41
N ARG A 169 -3.39 10.02 -14.14
CA ARG A 169 -2.96 9.19 -15.28
C ARG A 169 -2.60 7.76 -14.85
N PRO A 170 -1.78 7.53 -13.80
CA PRO A 170 -1.52 6.16 -13.38
C PRO A 170 -2.78 5.46 -12.86
N ALA A 171 -3.68 6.17 -12.17
CA ALA A 171 -4.96 5.58 -11.75
C ALA A 171 -5.80 5.14 -12.95
N LEU A 172 -5.92 5.98 -13.98
CA LEU A 172 -6.65 5.64 -15.20
C LEU A 172 -6.09 4.39 -15.87
N VAL A 173 -4.75 4.27 -15.98
CA VAL A 173 -4.13 3.06 -16.54
C VAL A 173 -4.46 1.82 -15.71
N ASN A 174 -4.40 1.91 -14.38
CA ASN A 174 -4.77 0.78 -13.51
C ASN A 174 -6.24 0.38 -13.69
N VAL A 175 -7.15 1.36 -13.82
CA VAL A 175 -8.58 1.08 -14.08
C VAL A 175 -8.78 0.42 -15.44
N LEU A 176 -8.17 0.95 -16.50
CA LEU A 176 -8.24 0.36 -17.85
C LEU A 176 -7.63 -1.04 -17.90
N SER A 177 -6.53 -1.26 -17.17
CA SER A 177 -5.90 -2.57 -17.05
C SER A 177 -6.81 -3.58 -16.34
N ALA A 178 -7.46 -3.19 -15.24
CA ALA A 178 -8.42 -4.03 -14.55
C ALA A 178 -9.67 -4.34 -15.42
N LEU A 179 -10.18 -3.34 -16.15
CA LEU A 179 -11.29 -3.56 -17.09
C LEU A 179 -10.90 -4.49 -18.24
N MET A 180 -9.68 -4.33 -18.79
CA MET A 180 -9.18 -5.24 -19.81
C MET A 180 -9.07 -6.66 -19.27
N ASN A 181 -8.62 -6.82 -18.02
CA ASN A 181 -8.57 -8.13 -17.36
C ASN A 181 -9.98 -8.75 -17.25
N ILE A 182 -10.95 -8.02 -16.69
CA ILE A 182 -12.36 -8.47 -16.56
C ILE A 182 -12.96 -8.92 -17.90
N VAL A 183 -12.55 -8.30 -19.02
CA VAL A 183 -12.99 -8.68 -20.37
C VAL A 183 -12.22 -9.89 -20.91
N LEU A 184 -10.91 -9.98 -20.66
CA LEU A 184 -10.08 -11.10 -21.12
C LEU A 184 -10.34 -12.39 -20.36
N ASP A 185 -10.74 -12.31 -19.09
CA ASP A 185 -11.03 -13.46 -18.24
C ASP A 185 -12.06 -14.42 -18.85
N PRO A 186 -13.30 -14.02 -19.17
CA PRO A 186 -14.27 -14.96 -19.75
C PRO A 186 -13.79 -15.52 -21.09
N LEU A 187 -13.07 -14.73 -21.90
CA LEU A 187 -12.54 -15.18 -23.19
C LEU A 187 -11.51 -16.31 -23.01
N LEU A 188 -10.55 -16.14 -22.10
CA LEU A 188 -9.44 -17.08 -21.90
C LEU A 188 -9.77 -18.21 -20.93
N ILE A 189 -10.56 -17.95 -19.89
CA ILE A 189 -10.95 -18.95 -18.89
C ILE A 189 -11.94 -19.93 -19.52
N LEU A 190 -13.03 -19.42 -20.14
CA LEU A 190 -14.09 -20.26 -20.69
C LEU A 190 -13.80 -20.72 -22.12
N GLY A 191 -12.92 -20.04 -22.84
CA GLY A 191 -12.59 -20.35 -24.24
C GLY A 191 -13.71 -19.95 -25.19
N ILE A 192 -14.12 -18.68 -25.14
CA ILE A 192 -15.11 -18.13 -26.08
C ILE A 192 -14.41 -17.97 -27.43
N GLU A 193 -14.99 -18.55 -28.48
CA GLU A 193 -14.41 -18.56 -29.82
C GLU A 193 -13.98 -17.14 -30.26
N PRO A 194 -12.73 -16.94 -30.74
CA PRO A 194 -11.72 -17.92 -31.18
C PRO A 194 -10.72 -18.37 -30.11
N PHE A 195 -10.92 -18.00 -28.83
CA PHE A 195 -9.93 -18.26 -27.78
C PHE A 195 -9.99 -19.71 -27.28
N PRO A 196 -8.83 -20.35 -27.02
CA PRO A 196 -8.81 -21.67 -26.40
C PRO A 196 -9.29 -21.60 -24.95
N ARG A 197 -9.89 -22.69 -24.47
CA ARG A 197 -10.33 -22.83 -23.08
C ARG A 197 -9.14 -23.15 -22.17
N LEU A 198 -8.60 -22.15 -21.47
CA LEU A 198 -7.37 -22.27 -20.66
C LEU A 198 -7.61 -22.38 -19.14
N GLY A 199 -8.86 -22.25 -18.68
CA GLY A 199 -9.19 -22.34 -17.25
C GLY A 199 -8.40 -21.36 -16.39
N ALA A 200 -7.85 -21.81 -15.27
CA ALA A 200 -7.07 -20.96 -14.36
C ALA A 200 -5.83 -20.34 -15.01
N ILE A 201 -5.18 -21.04 -15.94
CA ILE A 201 -4.03 -20.49 -16.69
C ILE A 201 -4.49 -19.29 -17.52
N GLY A 202 -5.71 -19.33 -18.06
CA GLY A 202 -6.33 -18.21 -18.78
C GLY A 202 -6.37 -16.93 -17.95
N ALA A 203 -6.74 -17.02 -16.67
CA ALA A 203 -6.74 -15.88 -15.74
C ALA A 203 -5.33 -15.31 -15.51
N ALA A 204 -4.31 -16.19 -15.39
CA ALA A 204 -2.91 -15.75 -15.29
C ALA A 204 -2.46 -15.01 -16.57
N VAL A 205 -2.83 -15.53 -17.74
CA VAL A 205 -2.51 -14.90 -19.04
C VAL A 205 -3.22 -13.54 -19.18
N ALA A 206 -4.51 -13.45 -18.83
CA ALA A 206 -5.27 -12.20 -18.81
C ALA A 206 -4.58 -11.15 -17.93
N THR A 207 -4.09 -11.57 -16.77
CA THR A 207 -3.34 -10.72 -15.83
C THR A 207 -2.03 -10.22 -16.43
N VAL A 208 -1.23 -11.11 -17.02
CA VAL A 208 0.05 -10.74 -17.64
C VAL A 208 -0.17 -9.77 -18.81
N LEU A 209 -1.13 -10.04 -19.69
CA LEU A 209 -1.48 -9.14 -20.80
C LEU A 209 -1.93 -7.75 -20.30
N SER A 210 -2.75 -7.75 -19.24
CA SER A 210 -3.18 -6.52 -18.56
C SER A 210 -2.03 -5.73 -17.96
N ARG A 211 -1.02 -6.42 -17.44
CA ARG A 211 0.18 -5.77 -16.92
C ARG A 211 1.10 -5.26 -18.02
N VAL A 212 1.24 -5.99 -19.14
CA VAL A 212 1.98 -5.51 -20.32
C VAL A 212 1.37 -4.22 -20.85
N PHE A 213 0.04 -4.17 -21.01
CA PHE A 213 -0.67 -2.94 -21.37
C PHE A 213 -0.34 -1.79 -20.41
N SER A 214 -0.38 -2.04 -19.08
CA SER A 214 -0.05 -1.02 -18.08
C SER A 214 1.38 -0.49 -18.22
N VAL A 215 2.36 -1.38 -18.45
CA VAL A 215 3.77 -0.98 -18.65
C VAL A 215 3.90 -0.07 -19.87
N VAL A 216 3.33 -0.47 -21.00
CA VAL A 216 3.40 0.30 -22.26
C VAL A 216 2.68 1.64 -22.11
N ALA A 217 1.46 1.65 -21.58
CA ALA A 217 0.68 2.87 -21.40
C ALA A 217 1.39 3.87 -20.46
N LEU A 218 1.93 3.40 -19.34
CA LEU A 218 2.67 4.25 -18.40
C LEU A 218 3.97 4.79 -18.97
N PHE A 219 4.70 3.97 -19.73
CA PHE A 219 5.89 4.40 -20.47
C PHE A 219 5.55 5.53 -21.45
N LEU A 220 4.53 5.34 -22.30
CA LEU A 220 4.09 6.36 -23.27
C LEU A 220 3.60 7.64 -22.58
N ILE A 221 2.92 7.53 -21.44
CA ILE A 221 2.49 8.69 -20.65
C ILE A 221 3.69 9.50 -20.15
N ILE A 222 4.74 8.84 -19.66
CA ILE A 222 5.95 9.51 -19.15
C ILE A 222 6.68 10.20 -20.30
N GLU A 223 6.94 9.50 -21.40
CA GLU A 223 7.63 10.07 -22.56
C GLU A 223 6.87 11.26 -23.17
N ARG A 224 5.53 11.19 -23.25
CA ARG A 224 4.72 12.23 -23.88
C ARG A 224 4.45 13.44 -22.98
N PHE A 225 4.12 13.23 -21.71
CA PHE A 225 3.64 14.31 -20.82
C PHE A 225 4.70 14.83 -19.85
N TYR A 226 5.83 14.13 -19.72
CA TYR A 226 6.88 14.44 -18.75
C TYR A 226 8.30 14.38 -19.35
N PRO A 227 8.60 15.12 -20.43
CA PRO A 227 9.90 15.07 -21.10
C PRO A 227 11.08 15.49 -20.19
N GLU A 228 10.82 16.24 -19.11
CA GLU A 228 11.80 16.55 -18.05
C GLU A 228 12.18 15.34 -17.17
N LEU A 229 11.33 14.33 -17.06
CA LEU A 229 11.56 13.11 -16.30
C LEU A 229 12.09 12.03 -17.24
N LYS A 230 13.38 12.11 -17.56
CA LYS A 230 14.06 11.06 -18.30
C LYS A 230 14.17 9.83 -17.41
N VAL A 231 13.29 8.85 -17.60
CA VAL A 231 13.32 7.56 -16.92
C VAL A 231 14.02 6.57 -17.84
N LYS A 232 15.29 6.27 -17.54
CA LYS A 232 16.11 5.38 -18.35
C LYS A 232 16.86 4.37 -17.50
N LEU A 233 17.29 3.28 -18.13
CA LEU A 233 18.23 2.36 -17.51
C LEU A 233 19.54 3.10 -17.18
N THR A 234 20.05 2.89 -15.97
CA THR A 234 21.27 3.55 -15.49
C THR A 234 22.14 2.59 -14.69
N ARG A 235 23.46 2.68 -14.88
CA ARG A 235 24.46 1.98 -14.05
C ARG A 235 24.82 2.75 -12.78
N ASP A 236 24.39 4.01 -12.66
CA ASP A 236 24.66 4.88 -11.50
C ASP A 236 23.75 4.52 -10.30
N ILE A 237 23.89 3.31 -9.77
CA ILE A 237 23.26 2.91 -8.50
C ILE A 237 24.28 3.12 -7.38
N GLY A 238 24.35 4.36 -6.89
CA GLY A 238 25.25 4.74 -5.81
C GLY A 238 24.87 4.13 -4.47
N ILE A 239 25.87 3.72 -3.68
CA ILE A 239 25.70 3.11 -2.35
C ILE A 239 24.83 3.97 -1.41
N ASP A 240 24.95 5.29 -1.48
CA ASP A 240 24.13 6.23 -0.69
C ASP A 240 22.62 6.06 -0.97
N TRP A 241 22.25 5.86 -2.24
CA TRP A 241 20.85 5.64 -2.63
C TRP A 241 20.37 4.29 -2.08
N VAL A 242 21.19 3.24 -2.17
CA VAL A 242 20.86 1.90 -1.62
C VAL A 242 20.66 1.97 -0.12
N LEU A 243 21.59 2.57 0.63
CA LEU A 243 21.50 2.74 2.08
C LEU A 243 20.26 3.55 2.48
N THR A 244 19.91 4.58 1.71
CA THR A 244 18.69 5.36 1.94
C THR A 244 17.43 4.51 1.72
N ASN A 245 17.40 3.68 0.67
CA ASN A 245 16.28 2.78 0.41
C ASN A 245 16.14 1.71 1.50
N LEU A 246 17.25 1.14 1.99
CA LEU A 246 17.23 0.20 3.11
C LEU A 246 16.74 0.86 4.40
N LYS A 247 17.24 2.05 4.72
CA LYS A 247 16.82 2.80 5.92
C LYS A 247 15.32 3.10 5.93
N ILE A 248 14.74 3.42 4.77
CA ILE A 248 13.31 3.75 4.66
C ILE A 248 12.46 2.47 4.51
N GLY A 249 12.94 1.47 3.76
CA GLY A 249 12.20 0.27 3.39
C GLY A 249 12.19 -0.82 4.45
N THR A 250 13.31 -1.05 5.15
CA THR A 250 13.44 -2.15 6.13
C THR A 250 12.38 -2.07 7.26
N PRO A 251 12.11 -0.91 7.90
CA PRO A 251 11.05 -0.83 8.91
C PRO A 251 9.67 -1.24 8.39
N ILE A 252 9.38 -0.99 7.11
CA ILE A 252 8.10 -1.34 6.48
C ILE A 252 8.01 -2.84 6.27
N LEU A 253 9.09 -3.49 5.79
CA LEU A 253 9.13 -4.94 5.61
C LEU A 253 8.92 -5.65 6.95
N ILE A 254 9.65 -5.23 8.00
CA ILE A 254 9.51 -5.77 9.34
C ILE A 254 8.07 -5.62 9.83
N LEU A 255 7.44 -4.44 9.61
CA LEU A 255 6.05 -4.22 9.97
C LEU A 255 5.09 -5.13 9.18
N ILE A 256 5.30 -5.33 7.87
CA ILE A 256 4.46 -6.21 7.04
C ILE A 256 4.54 -7.65 7.55
N PHE A 257 5.75 -8.17 7.75
CA PHE A 257 5.93 -9.52 8.28
C PHE A 257 5.36 -9.66 9.70
N SER A 258 5.57 -8.65 10.55
CA SER A 258 4.99 -8.61 11.90
C SER A 258 3.46 -8.63 11.87
N ASN A 259 2.82 -7.93 10.92
CA ASN A 259 1.36 -7.97 10.75
C ASN A 259 0.88 -9.38 10.38
N SER A 260 1.55 -10.04 9.43
CA SER A 260 1.17 -11.40 9.02
C SER A 260 1.25 -12.38 10.17
N ILE A 261 2.35 -12.38 10.92
CA ILE A 261 2.54 -13.27 12.07
C ILE A 261 1.52 -12.94 13.18
N ALA A 262 1.32 -11.66 13.49
CA ALA A 262 0.36 -11.25 14.51
C ALA A 262 -1.08 -11.69 14.15
N LYS A 263 -1.48 -11.59 12.88
CA LYS A 263 -2.78 -12.08 12.40
C LYS A 263 -2.93 -13.60 12.59
N MET A 264 -1.89 -14.39 12.35
CA MET A 264 -1.91 -15.84 12.56
C MET A 264 -2.07 -16.19 14.04
N VAL A 265 -1.30 -15.53 14.92
CA VAL A 265 -1.40 -15.72 16.37
C VAL A 265 -2.80 -15.32 16.87
N GLN A 266 -3.34 -14.22 16.37
CA GLN A 266 -4.68 -13.76 16.73
C GLN A 266 -5.76 -14.74 16.30
N LEU A 267 -5.69 -15.25 15.07
CA LEU A 267 -6.65 -16.25 14.58
C LEU A 267 -6.60 -17.52 15.42
N ARG A 268 -5.40 -17.97 15.81
CA ARG A 268 -5.26 -19.10 16.73
C ARG A 268 -5.93 -18.82 18.07
N LEU A 269 -5.73 -17.64 18.65
CA LEU A 269 -6.37 -17.25 19.92
C LEU A 269 -7.90 -17.25 19.80
N VAL A 270 -8.43 -16.69 18.72
CA VAL A 270 -9.87 -16.68 18.43
C VAL A 270 -10.44 -18.11 18.34
N ASN A 271 -9.73 -19.01 17.65
CA ASN A 271 -10.18 -20.38 17.44
C ASN A 271 -10.27 -21.22 18.73
N ILE A 272 -9.56 -20.83 19.80
CA ILE A 272 -9.68 -21.49 21.12
C ILE A 272 -11.11 -21.38 21.67
N PHE A 273 -11.82 -20.30 21.34
CA PHE A 273 -13.19 -20.05 21.80
C PHE A 273 -14.26 -20.63 20.87
N GLY A 274 -13.86 -21.44 19.88
CA GLY A 274 -14.76 -22.18 19.02
C GLY A 274 -15.19 -21.46 17.75
N VAL A 275 -15.92 -22.20 16.90
CA VAL A 275 -16.28 -21.79 15.54
C VAL A 275 -17.13 -20.52 15.53
N ALA A 276 -18.04 -20.35 16.49
CA ALA A 276 -18.91 -19.18 16.53
C ALA A 276 -18.12 -17.86 16.63
N VAL A 277 -17.08 -17.83 17.46
CA VAL A 277 -16.20 -16.67 17.66
C VAL A 277 -15.30 -16.44 16.44
N ALA A 278 -14.80 -17.53 15.83
CA ALA A 278 -14.03 -17.46 14.59
C ALA A 278 -14.84 -16.92 13.40
N THR A 279 -16.10 -17.30 13.30
CA THR A 279 -17.02 -16.76 12.29
C THR A 279 -17.31 -15.29 12.55
N ALA A 280 -17.60 -14.92 13.80
CA ALA A 280 -17.80 -13.52 14.19
C ALA A 280 -16.58 -12.64 13.88
N TYR A 281 -15.38 -13.13 14.14
CA TYR A 281 -14.12 -12.48 13.78
C TYR A 281 -14.02 -12.21 12.27
N SER A 282 -14.37 -13.21 11.46
CA SER A 282 -14.29 -13.11 9.99
C SER A 282 -15.28 -12.08 9.43
N ILE A 283 -16.52 -12.08 9.92
CA ILE A 283 -17.54 -11.06 9.57
C ILE A 283 -17.02 -9.66 9.92
N GLY A 284 -16.42 -9.53 11.10
CA GLY A 284 -15.80 -8.30 11.57
C GLY A 284 -14.71 -7.74 10.66
N PHE A 285 -13.86 -8.61 10.12
CA PHE A 285 -12.75 -8.22 9.24
C PHE A 285 -13.23 -7.72 7.87
N VAL A 286 -14.38 -8.17 7.37
CA VAL A 286 -14.97 -7.65 6.12
C VAL A 286 -15.21 -6.14 6.23
N VAL A 287 -15.79 -5.70 7.34
CA VAL A 287 -16.02 -4.27 7.63
C VAL A 287 -14.70 -3.51 7.68
N MET A 288 -13.68 -4.10 8.31
CA MET A 288 -12.35 -3.51 8.42
C MET A 288 -11.68 -3.34 7.06
N ASP A 289 -11.75 -4.35 6.20
CA ASP A 289 -11.11 -4.34 4.89
C ASP A 289 -11.74 -3.29 3.96
N LEU A 290 -13.07 -3.10 4.03
CA LEU A 290 -13.77 -2.03 3.30
C LEU A 290 -13.34 -0.63 3.76
N ALA A 291 -13.22 -0.43 5.09
CA ALA A 291 -12.74 0.82 5.64
C ALA A 291 -11.27 1.08 5.25
N ASP A 292 -10.42 0.06 5.33
CA ASP A 292 -8.99 0.14 5.01
C ASP A 292 -8.74 0.51 3.54
N ALA A 293 -9.52 -0.05 2.61
CA ALA A 293 -9.41 0.25 1.18
C ALA A 293 -9.59 1.76 0.90
N THR A 294 -10.63 2.36 1.50
CA THR A 294 -10.97 3.78 1.39
C THR A 294 -9.87 4.66 2.00
N LEU A 295 -9.39 4.28 3.20
CA LEU A 295 -8.39 5.02 3.96
C LEU A 295 -7.03 5.10 3.27
N ARG A 296 -6.60 4.01 2.63
CA ARG A 296 -5.29 3.95 1.94
C ARG A 296 -5.21 4.92 0.77
N GLY A 297 -6.30 5.07 0.00
CA GLY A 297 -6.34 6.00 -1.14
C GLY A 297 -6.11 7.44 -0.70
N LEU A 298 -6.84 7.90 0.31
CA LEU A 298 -6.72 9.26 0.86
C LEU A 298 -5.39 9.48 1.58
N SER A 299 -4.92 8.49 2.33
CA SER A 299 -3.63 8.56 3.05
C SER A 299 -2.44 8.60 2.10
N ARG A 300 -2.49 7.92 0.95
CA ARG A 300 -1.41 7.99 -0.04
C ARG A 300 -1.24 9.39 -0.63
N ALA A 301 -2.33 10.15 -0.79
CA ALA A 301 -2.27 11.55 -1.20
C ALA A 301 -1.57 12.44 -0.15
N SER A 302 -1.77 12.18 1.14
CA SER A 302 -1.09 12.92 2.21
C SER A 302 0.44 12.73 2.18
N ALA A 303 0.91 11.52 1.83
CA ALA A 303 2.33 11.22 1.63
C ALA A 303 2.95 12.12 0.55
N ILE A 304 2.30 12.24 -0.61
CA ILE A 304 2.76 13.08 -1.74
C ILE A 304 2.84 14.54 -1.31
N MET A 305 1.78 15.05 -0.68
CA MET A 305 1.70 16.44 -0.23
C MET A 305 2.79 16.76 0.80
N VAL A 306 2.98 15.89 1.79
CA VAL A 306 4.02 16.06 2.81
C VAL A 306 5.41 16.03 2.19
N GLY A 307 5.70 15.04 1.33
CA GLY A 307 7.01 14.91 0.68
C GLY A 307 7.40 16.15 -0.09
N GLN A 308 6.50 16.69 -0.94
CA GLN A 308 6.80 17.91 -1.70
C GLN A 308 6.95 19.15 -0.80
N ASN A 309 6.15 19.28 0.27
CA ASN A 309 6.26 20.44 1.18
C ASN A 309 7.55 20.38 2.02
N ILE A 310 8.00 19.18 2.43
CA ILE A 310 9.31 18.98 3.08
C ILE A 310 10.44 19.35 2.11
N GLY A 311 10.36 18.87 0.87
CA GLY A 311 11.32 19.22 -0.19
C GLY A 311 11.42 20.72 -0.45
N ALA A 312 10.27 21.41 -0.47
CA ALA A 312 10.18 22.87 -0.61
C ALA A 312 10.68 23.66 0.61
N GLY A 313 11.07 22.99 1.70
CA GLY A 313 11.48 23.64 2.96
C GLY A 313 10.33 24.17 3.81
N LEU A 314 9.07 23.90 3.44
CA LEU A 314 7.87 24.42 4.08
C LEU A 314 7.40 23.51 5.22
N LYS A 315 8.27 23.34 6.23
CA LYS A 315 8.05 22.44 7.38
C LYS A 315 6.75 22.72 8.11
N GLY A 316 6.44 23.99 8.36
CA GLY A 316 5.20 24.41 9.04
C GLY A 316 3.96 24.00 8.26
N ARG A 317 4.00 24.10 6.93
CA ARG A 317 2.90 23.65 6.07
C ARG A 317 2.81 22.14 6.00
N ALA A 318 3.93 21.42 5.92
CA ALA A 318 3.93 19.95 5.98
C ALA A 318 3.24 19.44 7.26
N ARG A 319 3.51 20.05 8.42
CA ARG A 319 2.82 19.71 9.68
C ARG A 319 1.34 20.08 9.66
N LYS A 320 0.95 21.23 9.12
CA LYS A 320 -0.46 21.60 8.92
C LYS A 320 -1.19 20.59 8.01
N ILE A 321 -0.52 20.10 6.95
CA ILE A 321 -1.05 19.04 6.07
C ILE A 321 -1.28 17.77 6.90
N ALA A 322 -0.25 17.28 7.60
CA ALA A 322 -0.36 16.06 8.40
C ALA A 322 -1.52 16.08 9.42
N LEU A 323 -1.72 17.19 10.12
CA LEU A 323 -2.80 17.33 11.10
C LEU A 323 -4.17 17.47 10.43
N LYS A 324 -4.30 18.28 9.37
CA LYS A 324 -5.57 18.42 8.65
C LYS A 324 -5.99 17.15 7.93
N THR A 325 -5.05 16.41 7.31
CA THR A 325 -5.38 15.12 6.68
C THR A 325 -5.79 14.09 7.73
N SER A 326 -5.15 14.08 8.91
CA SER A 326 -5.56 13.23 10.03
C SER A 326 -6.97 13.57 10.52
N ALA A 327 -7.31 14.86 10.62
CA ALA A 327 -8.65 15.29 11.01
C ALA A 327 -9.70 14.89 9.96
N VAL A 328 -9.45 15.10 8.67
CA VAL A 328 -10.35 14.68 7.59
C VAL A 328 -10.57 13.17 7.62
N ILE A 329 -9.48 12.40 7.76
CA ILE A 329 -9.55 10.94 7.85
C ILE A 329 -10.36 10.51 9.06
N PHE A 330 -10.06 11.04 10.24
CA PHE A 330 -10.79 10.73 11.47
C PHE A 330 -12.28 11.01 11.34
N MET A 331 -12.66 12.19 10.85
CA MET A 331 -14.06 12.55 10.65
C MET A 331 -14.76 11.64 9.63
N SER A 332 -14.08 11.34 8.51
CA SER A 332 -14.63 10.45 7.47
C SER A 332 -14.83 9.03 7.97
N THR A 333 -13.89 8.51 8.76
CA THR A 333 -13.99 7.17 9.35
C THR A 333 -14.96 7.13 10.51
N ALA A 334 -15.11 8.21 11.29
CA ALA A 334 -16.12 8.30 12.35
C ALA A 334 -17.53 8.30 11.76
N ALA A 335 -17.74 9.03 10.66
CA ALA A 335 -18.99 8.99 9.92
C ALA A 335 -19.27 7.59 9.36
N GLY A 336 -18.28 6.95 8.73
CA GLY A 336 -18.41 5.56 8.25
C GLY A 336 -18.68 4.56 9.37
N ALA A 337 -18.01 4.71 10.51
CA ALA A 337 -18.23 3.91 11.71
C ALA A 337 -19.67 4.04 12.22
N LEU A 338 -20.21 5.27 12.27
CA LEU A 338 -21.61 5.50 12.64
C LEU A 338 -22.57 4.78 11.67
N VAL A 339 -22.34 4.87 10.37
CA VAL A 339 -23.17 4.17 9.37
C VAL A 339 -23.12 2.65 9.57
N VAL A 340 -21.94 2.08 9.75
CA VAL A 340 -21.78 0.64 10.04
C VAL A 340 -22.46 0.27 11.34
N TYR A 341 -22.36 1.10 12.39
CA TYR A 341 -23.01 0.84 13.67
C TYR A 341 -24.55 0.79 13.52
N LEU A 342 -25.13 1.72 12.77
CA LEU A 342 -26.57 1.75 12.51
C LEU A 342 -27.03 0.55 11.66
N LEU A 343 -26.19 0.07 10.75
CA LEU A 343 -26.48 -1.05 9.86
C LEU A 343 -25.98 -2.41 10.39
N ARG A 344 -25.44 -2.47 11.61
CA ARG A 344 -24.71 -3.66 12.09
C ARG A 344 -25.54 -4.93 12.10
N ASP A 345 -26.81 -4.85 12.52
CA ASP A 345 -27.69 -6.02 12.60
C ASP A 345 -27.98 -6.57 11.19
N TYR A 346 -28.20 -5.69 10.20
CA TYR A 346 -28.37 -6.08 8.80
C TYR A 346 -27.08 -6.68 8.23
N LEU A 347 -25.92 -6.06 8.49
CA LEU A 347 -24.63 -6.55 8.03
C LEU A 347 -24.34 -7.95 8.56
N ILE A 348 -24.60 -8.21 9.84
CA ILE A 348 -24.42 -9.54 10.44
C ILE A 348 -25.43 -10.54 9.86
N TRP A 349 -26.70 -10.14 9.74
CA TRP A 349 -27.77 -11.00 9.20
C TRP A 349 -27.48 -11.50 7.78
N VAL A 350 -26.85 -10.66 6.95
CA VAL A 350 -26.42 -11.06 5.60
C VAL A 350 -25.44 -12.24 5.62
N PHE A 351 -24.64 -12.40 6.69
CA PHE A 351 -23.67 -13.48 6.81
C PHE A 351 -24.16 -14.68 7.61
N THR A 352 -25.05 -14.48 8.59
CA THR A 352 -25.50 -15.57 9.47
C THR A 352 -26.85 -15.29 10.10
N GLN A 353 -27.62 -16.36 10.28
CA GLN A 353 -28.86 -16.38 11.06
C GLN A 353 -28.71 -17.14 12.38
N ASP A 354 -27.52 -17.68 12.67
CA ASP A 354 -27.23 -18.35 13.94
C ASP A 354 -27.21 -17.33 15.09
N PRO A 355 -28.06 -17.49 16.12
CA PRO A 355 -28.15 -16.55 17.24
C PRO A 355 -26.85 -16.37 18.03
N THR A 356 -26.03 -17.43 18.12
CA THR A 356 -24.75 -17.44 18.85
C THR A 356 -23.71 -16.63 18.09
N ILE A 357 -23.58 -16.86 16.78
CA ILE A 357 -22.66 -16.10 15.93
C ILE A 357 -23.12 -14.64 15.86
N TYR A 358 -24.42 -14.41 15.74
CA TYR A 358 -24.98 -13.06 15.73
C TYR A 358 -24.63 -12.27 16.99
N ALA A 359 -24.85 -12.84 18.17
CA ALA A 359 -24.55 -12.19 19.44
C ALA A 359 -23.06 -11.83 19.56
N GLU A 360 -22.19 -12.74 19.13
CA GLU A 360 -20.74 -12.52 19.20
C GLU A 360 -20.23 -11.52 18.16
N ALA A 361 -20.71 -11.59 16.92
CA ALA A 361 -20.39 -10.61 15.87
C ALA A 361 -20.88 -9.21 16.24
N LYS A 362 -22.06 -9.11 16.87
CA LYS A 362 -22.60 -7.85 17.37
C LYS A 362 -21.71 -7.26 18.46
N ARG A 363 -21.31 -8.07 19.45
CA ARG A 363 -20.37 -7.64 20.50
C ARG A 363 -19.04 -7.18 19.93
N PHE A 364 -18.47 -7.92 18.97
CA PHE A 364 -17.25 -7.51 18.29
C PHE A 364 -17.39 -6.14 17.63
N LEU A 365 -18.45 -5.95 16.82
CA LEU A 365 -18.69 -4.70 16.10
C LEU A 365 -18.91 -3.53 17.06
N GLU A 366 -19.69 -3.70 18.12
CA GLU A 366 -19.98 -2.65 19.09
C GLU A 366 -18.73 -2.15 19.83
N VAL A 367 -17.76 -3.03 20.10
CA VAL A 367 -16.47 -2.66 20.70
C VAL A 367 -15.52 -2.05 19.66
N PHE A 368 -15.47 -2.62 18.46
CA PHE A 368 -14.45 -2.31 17.47
C PHE A 368 -14.73 -1.03 16.67
N ILE A 369 -15.98 -0.81 16.24
CA ILE A 369 -16.37 0.23 15.28
C ILE A 369 -15.91 1.63 15.71
N TRP A 370 -16.05 1.96 16.99
CA TRP A 370 -15.68 3.28 17.53
C TRP A 370 -14.17 3.53 17.55
N THR A 371 -13.36 2.49 17.33
CA THR A 371 -11.89 2.60 17.28
C THR A 371 -11.35 2.78 15.86
N LEU A 372 -12.19 2.59 14.83
CA LEU A 372 -11.82 2.78 13.42
C LEU A 372 -11.22 4.17 13.13
N PRO A 373 -11.73 5.29 13.69
CA PRO A 373 -11.13 6.61 13.44
C PRO A 373 -9.66 6.70 13.88
N PHE A 374 -9.30 6.05 14.99
CA PHE A 374 -7.93 5.99 15.48
C PHE A 374 -7.04 5.10 14.59
N PHE A 375 -7.61 4.00 14.09
CA PHE A 375 -6.94 3.17 13.09
C PHE A 375 -6.65 3.96 11.80
N GLY A 376 -7.61 4.77 11.33
CA GLY A 376 -7.43 5.68 10.20
C GLY A 376 -6.32 6.72 10.43
N MET A 377 -6.25 7.33 11.62
CA MET A 377 -5.15 8.22 11.98
C MET A 377 -3.78 7.52 11.95
N MET A 378 -3.70 6.29 12.46
CA MET A 378 -2.46 5.50 12.40
C MET A 378 -2.03 5.22 10.95
N ILE A 379 -2.96 4.80 10.08
CA ILE A 379 -2.67 4.58 8.66
C ILE A 379 -2.15 5.87 8.03
N ASN A 380 -2.81 7.01 8.27
CA ASN A 380 -2.36 8.29 7.74
C ASN A 380 -0.95 8.64 8.21
N ALA A 381 -0.64 8.44 9.49
CA ALA A 381 0.70 8.66 10.01
C ALA A 381 1.74 7.74 9.36
N MET A 382 1.41 6.48 9.09
CA MET A 382 2.28 5.59 8.32
C MET A 382 2.58 6.19 6.95
N PHE A 383 1.56 6.62 6.19
CA PHE A 383 1.75 7.25 4.88
C PHE A 383 2.50 8.59 4.94
N ILE A 384 2.30 9.41 5.98
CA ILE A 384 3.10 10.62 6.21
C ILE A 384 4.57 10.26 6.48
N GLY A 385 4.82 9.18 7.22
CA GLY A 385 6.15 8.58 7.37
C GLY A 385 6.77 8.17 6.04
N ARG A 386 5.97 7.56 5.16
CA ARG A 386 6.36 7.19 3.79
C ARG A 386 6.75 8.42 2.97
N GLY A 387 5.94 9.48 2.96
CA GLY A 387 6.22 10.71 2.22
C GLY A 387 7.39 11.52 2.76
N SER A 388 7.57 11.53 4.09
CA SER A 388 8.69 12.22 4.75
C SER A 388 10.02 11.46 4.70
N GLY A 389 9.99 10.16 4.38
CA GLY A 389 11.15 9.27 4.50
C GLY A 389 11.49 8.87 5.94
N HIS A 390 10.63 9.19 6.91
CA HIS A 390 10.78 8.81 8.32
C HIS A 390 9.81 7.67 8.68
N THR A 391 10.12 6.46 8.20
CA THR A 391 9.24 5.30 8.33
C THR A 391 9.45 4.51 9.62
N LEU A 392 10.60 4.63 10.27
CA LEU A 392 10.90 3.88 11.50
C LEU A 392 9.91 4.21 12.65
N PRO A 393 9.69 5.48 13.06
CA PRO A 393 8.76 5.76 14.17
C PRO A 393 7.33 5.24 13.95
N PRO A 394 6.65 5.49 12.82
CA PRO A 394 5.30 4.94 12.62
C PRO A 394 5.31 3.41 12.47
N SER A 395 6.40 2.81 12.03
CA SER A 395 6.53 1.34 12.01
C SER A 395 6.64 0.76 13.41
N LEU A 396 7.42 1.39 14.30
CA LEU A 396 7.50 0.99 15.71
C LEU A 396 6.17 1.14 16.44
N ILE A 397 5.43 2.24 16.19
CA ILE A 397 4.06 2.40 16.71
C ILE A 397 3.17 1.25 16.21
N GLY A 398 3.28 0.89 14.92
CA GLY A 398 2.57 -0.25 14.34
C GLY A 398 2.93 -1.59 14.98
N ILE A 399 4.21 -1.85 15.24
CA ILE A 399 4.69 -3.09 15.87
C ILE A 399 4.22 -3.15 17.34
N ALA A 400 4.34 -2.05 18.09
CA ALA A 400 3.86 -1.95 19.46
C ALA A 400 2.34 -2.16 19.54
N ARG A 401 1.58 -1.58 18.60
CA ARG A 401 0.14 -1.85 18.47
C ARG A 401 -0.14 -3.33 18.31
N LEU A 402 0.56 -4.01 17.39
CA LEU A 402 0.31 -5.41 17.07
C LEU A 402 0.66 -6.34 18.24
N TRP A 403 1.87 -6.25 18.76
CA TRP A 403 2.37 -7.22 19.72
C TRP A 403 2.04 -6.84 21.16
N GLY A 404 2.24 -5.57 21.52
CA GLY A 404 2.03 -5.09 22.88
C GLY A 404 0.56 -4.96 23.25
N PHE A 405 -0.27 -4.44 22.33
CA PHE A 405 -1.68 -4.16 22.64
C PHE A 405 -2.65 -5.17 22.02
N TRP A 406 -2.49 -5.52 20.74
CA TRP A 406 -3.46 -6.38 20.10
C TRP A 406 -3.33 -7.84 20.54
N VAL A 407 -2.13 -8.42 20.41
CA VAL A 407 -1.87 -9.81 20.80
C VAL A 407 -1.77 -9.95 22.32
N ALA A 408 -0.86 -9.22 22.99
CA ALA A 408 -0.61 -9.45 24.41
C ALA A 408 -1.80 -9.07 25.30
N THR A 409 -2.44 -7.89 25.10
CA THR A 409 -3.65 -7.54 25.87
C THR A 409 -4.81 -8.47 25.53
N GLY A 410 -4.97 -8.88 24.27
CA GLY A 410 -5.99 -9.86 23.87
C GLY A 410 -5.82 -11.19 24.61
N TYR A 411 -4.59 -11.73 24.63
CA TYR A 411 -4.28 -12.99 25.32
C TYR A 411 -4.49 -12.87 26.84
N PHE A 412 -4.03 -11.77 27.43
CA PHE A 412 -4.16 -11.50 28.86
C PHE A 412 -5.63 -11.37 29.29
N LEU A 413 -6.43 -10.56 28.60
CA LEU A 413 -7.83 -10.36 28.95
C LEU A 413 -8.66 -11.62 28.67
N ALA A 414 -8.43 -12.29 27.54
CA ALA A 414 -9.24 -13.42 27.12
C ALA A 414 -9.00 -14.67 27.97
N LEU A 415 -7.72 -14.98 28.28
CA LEU A 415 -7.35 -16.23 28.94
C LEU A 415 -7.00 -16.04 30.42
N TYR A 416 -6.24 -15.01 30.79
CA TYR A 416 -5.78 -14.83 32.16
C TYR A 416 -6.85 -14.20 33.07
N MET A 417 -7.53 -13.15 32.60
CA MET A 417 -8.63 -12.52 33.33
C MET A 417 -10.00 -13.19 33.11
N GLY A 418 -10.08 -14.17 32.21
CA GLY A 418 -11.31 -14.94 31.98
C GLY A 418 -12.44 -14.19 31.29
N TYR A 419 -12.18 -13.05 30.64
CA TYR A 419 -13.21 -12.31 29.88
C TYR A 419 -13.61 -13.01 28.57
N GLY A 420 -12.96 -14.12 28.22
CA GLY A 420 -13.27 -14.89 27.02
C GLY A 420 -13.07 -14.08 25.73
N PRO A 421 -13.92 -14.29 24.70
CA PRO A 421 -13.82 -13.58 23.41
C PRO A 421 -13.81 -12.06 23.52
N LEU A 422 -14.52 -11.49 24.48
CA LEU A 422 -14.57 -10.04 24.70
C LEU A 422 -13.16 -9.47 24.96
N GLY A 423 -12.31 -10.21 25.66
CA GLY A 423 -10.91 -9.80 25.88
C GLY A 423 -10.13 -9.59 24.59
N ILE A 424 -10.41 -10.40 23.56
CA ILE A 424 -9.80 -10.28 22.22
C ILE A 424 -10.25 -8.97 21.56
N TRP A 425 -11.54 -8.66 21.62
CA TRP A 425 -12.14 -7.46 21.02
C TRP A 425 -11.66 -6.19 21.69
N VAL A 426 -11.61 -6.19 23.03
CA VAL A 426 -11.08 -5.08 23.82
C VAL A 426 -9.59 -4.88 23.53
N GLY A 427 -8.79 -5.94 23.45
CA GLY A 427 -7.38 -5.85 23.07
C GLY A 427 -7.19 -5.17 21.70
N MET A 428 -8.01 -5.53 20.71
CA MET A 428 -8.00 -4.89 19.40
C MET A 428 -8.39 -3.40 19.47
N ALA A 429 -9.45 -3.07 20.19
CA ALA A 429 -9.92 -1.70 20.38
C ALA A 429 -8.87 -0.80 21.07
N VAL A 430 -8.32 -1.26 22.19
CA VAL A 430 -7.26 -0.56 22.93
C VAL A 430 -6.04 -0.34 22.05
N SER A 431 -5.66 -1.34 21.26
CA SER A 431 -4.53 -1.21 20.33
C SER A 431 -4.73 -0.08 19.33
N ASN A 432 -5.93 0.06 18.76
CA ASN A 432 -6.24 1.10 17.80
C ASN A 432 -6.19 2.48 18.44
N ILE A 433 -6.78 2.65 19.63
CA ILE A 433 -6.77 3.92 20.39
C ILE A 433 -5.33 4.33 20.72
N PHE A 434 -4.52 3.40 21.23
CA PHE A 434 -3.10 3.63 21.49
C PHE A 434 -2.39 4.10 20.21
N ALA A 435 -2.53 3.35 19.12
CA ALA A 435 -1.78 3.61 17.90
C ALA A 435 -2.18 4.93 17.24
N GLY A 436 -3.48 5.25 17.21
CA GLY A 436 -3.97 6.53 16.69
C GLY A 436 -3.48 7.72 17.51
N THR A 437 -3.48 7.59 18.84
CA THR A 437 -3.00 8.65 19.74
C THR A 437 -1.49 8.84 19.63
N ALA A 438 -0.72 7.74 19.67
CA ALA A 438 0.73 7.78 19.49
C ALA A 438 1.12 8.34 18.12
N ALA A 439 0.38 7.97 17.07
CA ALA A 439 0.54 8.51 15.72
C ALA A 439 0.31 10.03 15.69
N LEU A 440 -0.77 10.52 16.31
CA LEU A 440 -1.07 11.96 16.36
C LEU A 440 0.01 12.75 17.13
N LEU A 441 0.49 12.21 18.26
CA LEU A 441 1.58 12.80 19.03
C LEU A 441 2.88 12.87 18.21
N TRP A 442 3.22 11.80 17.49
CA TRP A 442 4.37 11.79 16.60
C TRP A 442 4.21 12.80 15.45
N LEU A 443 3.02 12.92 14.85
CA LEU A 443 2.76 13.93 13.82
C LEU A 443 2.92 15.36 14.35
N LYS A 444 2.43 15.62 15.56
CA LYS A 444 2.48 16.95 16.20
C LYS A 444 3.89 17.34 16.65
N TYR A 445 4.62 16.44 17.31
CA TYR A 445 5.88 16.76 18.01
C TYR A 445 7.13 16.14 17.39
N GLY A 446 6.99 15.14 16.51
CA GLY A 446 8.12 14.42 15.94
C GLY A 446 8.99 15.25 14.98
N LYS A 447 10.26 14.89 14.83
CA LYS A 447 11.22 15.56 13.93
C LYS A 447 11.18 15.07 12.48
N TRP A 448 10.02 14.61 12.00
CA TRP A 448 9.84 14.01 10.66
C TRP A 448 9.80 15.03 9.52
N THR A 449 9.71 16.34 9.80
CA THR A 449 9.71 17.40 8.77
C THR A 449 11.11 17.72 8.23
N ILE A 450 12.14 16.98 8.62
CA ILE A 450 13.51 17.14 8.12
C ILE A 450 13.59 16.42 6.76
N PRO A 451 14.14 17.05 5.70
CA PRO A 451 14.28 16.39 4.40
C PRO A 451 15.29 15.24 4.48
N VAL A 452 15.01 14.14 3.78
CA VAL A 452 15.94 13.01 3.64
C VAL A 452 16.83 13.14 2.40
N ILE A 453 16.49 14.04 1.48
CA ILE A 453 17.33 14.37 0.33
C ILE A 453 18.54 15.19 0.78
N ARG A 454 19.73 14.88 0.22
CA ARG A 454 20.89 15.75 0.34
C ARG A 454 20.63 17.00 -0.51
N LYS A 455 20.45 18.17 0.11
CA LYS A 455 20.52 19.44 -0.63
C LYS A 455 21.92 19.50 -1.25
N GLY A 456 21.99 19.69 -2.57
CA GLY A 456 23.26 20.04 -3.22
C GLY A 456 23.88 21.21 -2.47
N MET A 457 25.19 21.13 -2.21
CA MET A 457 25.99 22.16 -1.54
C MET A 457 26.11 23.44 -2.39
N ALA A 458 24.99 24.03 -2.83
CA ALA A 458 24.97 25.22 -3.68
C ALA A 458 24.53 26.49 -2.94
N VAL A 459 24.05 26.39 -1.69
CA VAL A 459 23.62 27.57 -0.91
C VAL A 459 24.65 28.02 0.13
N LYS A 460 25.56 27.14 0.58
CA LYS A 460 26.62 27.55 1.53
C LYS A 460 27.76 28.33 0.89
N GLY A 461 28.09 28.09 -0.39
CA GLY A 461 29.21 28.74 -1.07
C GLY A 461 28.96 30.16 -1.59
N ARG A 462 27.72 30.68 -1.53
CA ARG A 462 27.39 32.06 -1.96
C ARG A 462 27.26 33.06 -0.81
N MET A 463 27.14 32.62 0.44
CA MET A 463 27.16 33.54 1.60
C MET A 463 28.59 33.85 2.06
N ASP A 464 29.57 32.97 1.83
CA ASP A 464 30.96 33.16 2.29
C ASP A 464 31.87 33.93 1.29
N ARG A 465 31.34 34.42 0.16
CA ARG A 465 32.09 35.24 -0.82
C ARG A 465 31.61 36.69 -0.93
N GLY A 466 30.89 37.18 0.08
CA GLY A 466 30.30 38.53 0.11
C GLY A 466 31.12 39.60 0.83
N PHE A 467 32.29 39.28 1.40
CA PHE A 467 33.16 40.27 2.04
C PHE A 467 34.52 40.32 1.32
N MET A 468 34.54 41.02 0.18
CA MET A 468 35.80 41.59 -0.32
C MET A 468 36.24 42.67 0.67
N LYS A 469 37.38 42.43 1.33
CA LYS A 469 38.13 43.49 2.01
C LYS A 469 38.62 44.51 0.97
N PRO A 470 38.52 45.82 1.20
CA PRO A 470 39.19 46.79 0.34
C PRO A 470 40.71 46.66 0.50
N GLN A 471 41.43 46.61 -0.62
CA GLN A 471 42.88 46.79 -0.64
C GLN A 471 43.22 48.24 -0.24
N PRO A 472 44.22 48.47 0.63
CA PRO A 472 44.75 49.81 0.82
C PRO A 472 45.67 50.16 -0.36
N MET A 473 45.45 51.34 -0.95
CA MET A 473 46.44 52.01 -1.78
C MET A 473 47.53 52.59 -0.89
N SER A 474 48.76 52.10 -1.06
CA SER A 474 50.02 52.84 -0.89
C SER A 474 51.18 51.97 -1.36
#